data_AF-X8CEQ0-F1
#
_entry.id   AF-X8CEQ0-F1
#
_cell.length_a   1.000
_cell.length_b   1.000
_cell.length_c   1.000
_cell.angle_alpha   90.00
_cell.angle_beta   90.00
_cell.angle_gamma   90.00
#
_symmetry.space_group_name_H-M   'P 1'
#
loop_
_entity.id
_entity.type
_entity.pdbx_description
1 polymer ?
#
loop_
_entity_poly.entity_id
_entity_poly.type
_entity_poly.pdbx_seq_one_letter_code
_entity_poly.pdbx_strand_id
1 'polypeptide(L)'
;MTAADRKTATNGHANGSSGPKKLVGGLAARNGIAKAISGSDRPVHPVTLWRGRLSVAIDALETDPDAAPAGATDRPRYARRSPVETTHVQLPTGDRLLVPTGAETLRLKGYLIMCRNSRRDYADFADMVDAMEPETAAVVLAGMDRYYCCESSRRQCIATQLVRRLADPDPCDYPEDQGSEADANSDWEGIRERCLSVAVAMLEEAR
;
A
#
# COMPACT_ATOMS: atom_id res chain seq x y z
N MET A 1 18.91 -29.72 52.05
CA MET A 1 18.23 -30.63 53.00
C MET A 1 17.16 -29.77 53.68
N THR A 2 15.85 -29.95 53.59
CA THR A 2 14.90 -30.99 53.16
C THR A 2 13.56 -30.24 52.97
N ALA A 3 12.90 -30.28 51.81
CA ALA A 3 11.83 -31.21 51.43
C ALA A 3 10.61 -31.24 52.38
N ALA A 4 9.44 -31.02 51.75
CA ALA A 4 8.03 -31.35 52.03
C ALA A 4 7.74 -32.36 53.18
N ASP A 5 6.55 -32.48 53.78
CA ASP A 5 5.24 -32.61 53.13
C ASP A 5 4.11 -32.70 54.20
N ARG A 6 2.92 -32.22 53.81
CA ARG A 6 1.53 -32.72 54.03
C ARG A 6 0.95 -33.25 55.36
N LYS A 7 -0.30 -32.77 55.54
CA LYS A 7 -1.61 -33.47 55.75
C LYS A 7 -2.15 -33.72 57.16
N THR A 8 -3.40 -33.29 57.34
CA THR A 8 -4.55 -33.95 58.03
C THR A 8 -5.78 -33.08 57.68
N ALA A 9 -6.79 -33.47 56.88
CA ALA A 9 -7.77 -34.57 56.90
C ALA A 9 -8.99 -34.34 57.84
N THR A 10 -10.16 -34.74 57.33
CA THR A 10 -11.51 -34.95 57.94
C THR A 10 -12.49 -33.76 57.88
N ASN A 11 -13.81 -33.91 57.68
CA ASN A 11 -14.71 -34.95 57.13
C ASN A 11 -16.12 -34.30 57.02
N GLY A 12 -16.98 -34.76 56.09
CA GLY A 12 -18.40 -34.39 56.11
C GLY A 12 -19.20 -35.02 54.98
N HIS A 13 -19.77 -36.21 55.24
CA HIS A 13 -20.66 -36.97 54.35
C HIS A 13 -22.10 -36.42 54.38
N ALA A 14 -22.83 -36.52 53.26
CA ALA A 14 -24.22 -36.99 53.26
C ALA A 14 -24.60 -37.55 51.88
N ASN A 15 -25.29 -38.69 51.95
CA ASN A 15 -25.61 -39.65 50.91
C ASN A 15 -27.04 -39.42 50.38
N GLY A 16 -27.36 -39.84 49.16
CA GLY A 16 -28.74 -39.82 48.66
C GLY A 16 -28.88 -40.20 47.19
N SER A 17 -28.93 -41.49 46.90
CA SER A 17 -29.28 -42.06 45.60
C SER A 17 -30.81 -42.18 45.43
N SER A 18 -31.32 -41.94 44.21
CA SER A 18 -32.56 -42.60 43.72
C SER A 18 -32.75 -42.47 42.20
N GLY A 19 -32.65 -43.61 41.50
CA GLY A 19 -33.51 -43.99 40.37
C GLY A 19 -33.22 -43.42 38.94
N PRO A 20 -33.06 -44.29 37.92
CA PRO A 20 -32.94 -43.85 36.52
C PRO A 20 -34.34 -43.62 35.90
N LYS A 21 -34.54 -42.47 35.25
CA LYS A 21 -35.74 -42.22 34.42
C LYS A 21 -35.33 -41.85 32.99
N LYS A 22 -35.36 -42.89 32.15
CA LYS A 22 -35.85 -42.97 30.77
C LYS A 22 -35.68 -41.74 29.86
N LEU A 23 -34.92 -41.95 28.78
CA LEU A 23 -34.84 -41.11 27.57
C LEU A 23 -36.23 -40.67 27.06
N VAL A 24 -36.29 -39.44 26.55
CA VAL A 24 -36.71 -39.05 25.18
C VAL A 24 -36.72 -37.53 25.11
N GLY A 25 -36.03 -36.96 24.11
CA GLY A 25 -36.05 -35.52 23.85
C GLY A 25 -34.77 -35.05 23.19
N GLY A 26 -34.64 -35.33 21.88
CA GLY A 26 -33.49 -34.91 21.09
C GLY A 26 -33.36 -33.39 21.05
N LEU A 27 -32.18 -32.91 21.42
CA LEU A 27 -31.65 -31.62 20.99
C LEU A 27 -30.21 -31.89 20.56
N ALA A 28 -30.04 -32.01 19.25
CA ALA A 28 -28.74 -32.13 18.62
C ALA A 28 -27.84 -30.98 19.09
N ALA A 29 -26.72 -31.35 19.71
CA ALA A 29 -25.63 -30.44 20.01
C ALA A 29 -25.21 -29.74 18.71
N ARG A 30 -25.50 -28.45 18.60
CA ARG A 30 -24.94 -27.58 17.57
C ARG A 30 -23.48 -27.34 17.93
N ASN A 31 -22.61 -28.28 17.54
CA ASN A 31 -21.18 -28.04 17.40
C ASN A 31 -20.99 -27.05 16.23
N GLY A 32 -21.07 -25.76 16.54
CA GLY A 32 -20.63 -24.69 15.66
C GLY A 32 -19.53 -23.93 16.38
N ILE A 33 -18.29 -24.37 16.18
CA ILE A 33 -17.11 -23.58 16.53
C ILE A 33 -17.17 -22.34 15.64
N ALA A 34 -17.83 -21.28 16.10
CA ALA A 34 -17.73 -19.96 15.50
C ALA A 34 -16.29 -19.49 15.77
N LYS A 35 -15.38 -19.86 14.88
CA LYS A 35 -14.04 -19.30 14.82
C LYS A 35 -14.23 -17.79 14.73
N ALA A 36 -13.78 -17.06 15.74
CA ALA A 36 -13.78 -15.60 15.71
C ALA A 36 -12.99 -15.18 14.48
N ILE A 37 -13.70 -14.73 13.46
CA ILE A 37 -13.11 -14.17 12.25
C ILE A 37 -12.39 -12.91 12.72
N SER A 38 -11.05 -12.94 12.69
CA SER A 38 -10.24 -11.75 12.95
C SER A 38 -10.77 -10.62 12.07
N GLY A 39 -10.84 -9.39 12.57
CA GLY A 39 -11.51 -8.26 11.88
C GLY A 39 -11.03 -8.00 10.44
N SER A 40 -9.84 -8.52 10.08
CA SER A 40 -9.26 -8.48 8.74
C SER A 40 -9.86 -9.46 7.72
N ASP A 41 -10.66 -10.44 8.17
CA ASP A 41 -11.08 -11.61 7.38
C ASP A 41 -12.61 -11.62 7.13
N ARG A 42 -13.27 -10.49 7.44
CA ARG A 42 -14.70 -10.30 7.17
C ARG A 42 -14.86 -9.87 5.71
N PRO A 43 -15.70 -10.53 4.90
CA PRO A 43 -15.94 -10.11 3.52
C PRO A 43 -16.44 -8.66 3.51
N VAL A 44 -15.58 -7.74 3.09
CA VAL A 44 -15.97 -6.34 2.93
C VAL A 44 -16.94 -6.29 1.75
N HIS A 45 -18.11 -5.71 1.97
CA HIS A 45 -19.09 -5.58 0.90
C HIS A 45 -18.46 -4.79 -0.26
N PRO A 46 -18.59 -5.23 -1.52
CA PRO A 46 -17.93 -4.58 -2.65
C PRO A 46 -18.13 -3.06 -2.63
N VAL A 47 -19.36 -2.57 -2.41
CA VAL A 47 -19.66 -1.13 -2.37
C VAL A 47 -18.81 -0.35 -1.35
N THR A 48 -18.49 -0.94 -0.20
CA THR A 48 -17.65 -0.28 0.81
C THR A 48 -16.21 -0.15 0.32
N LEU A 49 -15.71 -1.17 -0.38
CA LEU A 49 -14.39 -1.17 -1.02
C LEU A 49 -14.33 -0.17 -2.18
N TRP A 50 -15.35 -0.16 -3.05
CA TRP A 50 -15.48 0.81 -4.14
C TRP A 50 -15.54 2.25 -3.61
N ARG A 51 -16.26 2.50 -2.51
CA ARG A 51 -16.36 3.83 -1.91
C ARG A 51 -14.99 4.38 -1.49
N GLY A 52 -14.14 3.56 -0.88
CA GLY A 52 -12.80 3.97 -0.46
C GLY A 52 -11.93 4.36 -1.67
N ARG A 53 -11.85 3.46 -2.65
CA ARG A 53 -11.08 3.68 -3.90
C ARG A 53 -11.58 4.89 -4.68
N LEU A 54 -12.89 5.04 -4.81
CA LEU A 54 -13.51 6.16 -5.51
C LEU A 54 -13.25 7.49 -4.80
N SER A 55 -13.18 7.51 -3.46
CA SER A 55 -12.85 8.73 -2.72
C SER A 55 -11.45 9.24 -3.06
N VAL A 56 -10.47 8.33 -3.20
CA VAL A 56 -9.11 8.68 -3.61
C VAL A 56 -9.08 9.22 -5.03
N ALA A 57 -9.81 8.57 -5.95
CA ALA A 57 -9.89 9.03 -7.34
C ALA A 57 -10.56 10.41 -7.46
N ILE A 58 -11.65 10.65 -6.72
CA ILE A 58 -12.33 11.96 -6.71
C ILE A 58 -11.40 13.03 -6.12
N ASP A 59 -10.73 12.76 -5.01
CA ASP A 59 -9.77 13.70 -4.41
C ASP A 59 -8.65 14.04 -5.41
N ALA A 60 -8.14 13.06 -6.16
CA ALA A 60 -7.13 13.27 -7.19
C ALA A 60 -7.62 14.15 -8.35
N LEU A 61 -8.88 14.01 -8.76
CA LEU A 61 -9.49 14.76 -9.86
C LEU A 61 -9.88 16.18 -9.44
N GLU A 62 -10.43 16.37 -8.24
CA GLU A 62 -10.77 17.69 -7.70
C GLU A 62 -9.55 18.58 -7.51
N THR A 63 -8.39 17.97 -7.29
CA THR A 63 -7.13 18.66 -7.02
C THR A 63 -6.20 18.75 -8.23
N ASP A 64 -6.76 18.60 -9.44
CA ASP A 64 -6.01 18.59 -10.70
C ASP A 64 -5.04 19.77 -10.80
N PRO A 65 -3.72 19.53 -10.67
CA PRO A 65 -2.73 20.60 -10.68
C PRO A 65 -2.53 21.20 -12.08
N ASP A 66 -2.91 20.45 -13.12
CA ASP A 66 -2.73 20.82 -14.52
C ASP A 66 -3.99 21.52 -15.09
N ALA A 67 -5.11 21.53 -14.35
CA ALA A 67 -6.35 22.23 -14.70
C ALA A 67 -6.35 23.74 -14.38
N ALA A 68 -5.27 24.27 -13.79
CA ALA A 68 -5.14 25.70 -13.53
C ALA A 68 -5.12 26.48 -14.87
N PRO A 69 -5.83 27.62 -14.99
CA PRO A 69 -5.96 28.34 -16.25
C PRO A 69 -4.58 28.74 -16.79
N ALA A 70 -4.40 28.58 -18.10
CA ALA A 70 -3.17 28.94 -18.82
C ALA A 70 -2.78 30.39 -18.51
N GLY A 71 -1.81 30.56 -17.62
CA GLY A 71 -1.41 31.87 -17.05
C GLY A 71 -1.22 31.88 -15.54
N ALA A 72 -1.74 30.88 -14.81
CA ALA A 72 -1.37 30.65 -13.42
C ALA A 72 0.06 30.08 -13.36
N THR A 73 1.02 30.91 -12.94
CA THR A 73 2.45 30.56 -12.83
C THR A 73 2.78 29.62 -11.66
N ASP A 74 1.78 29.21 -10.88
CA ASP A 74 1.98 28.49 -9.62
C ASP A 74 1.68 26.99 -9.81
N ARG A 75 2.50 26.31 -10.63
CA ARG A 75 2.54 24.84 -10.65
C ARG A 75 2.86 24.38 -9.22
N PRO A 76 2.16 23.38 -8.66
CA PRO A 76 2.37 22.99 -7.28
C PRO A 76 3.83 22.64 -7.02
N ARG A 77 4.41 23.34 -6.05
CA ARG A 77 5.77 23.10 -5.59
C ARG A 77 5.74 21.95 -4.60
N TYR A 78 6.27 20.82 -5.05
CA TYR A 78 6.55 19.69 -4.20
C TYR A 78 7.91 19.88 -3.55
N ALA A 79 8.00 19.64 -2.24
CA ALA A 79 9.24 19.76 -1.49
C ALA A 79 9.41 18.56 -0.56
N ARG A 80 10.66 18.19 -0.35
CA ARG A 80 11.05 17.15 0.61
C ARG A 80 11.04 17.73 2.03
N ARG A 81 10.52 16.97 2.99
CA ARG A 81 10.43 17.32 4.42
C ARG A 81 11.25 16.39 5.33
N SER A 82 11.59 15.21 4.82
CA SER A 82 12.47 14.20 5.41
C SER A 82 13.93 14.66 5.56
N PRO A 83 14.80 13.97 6.32
CA PRO A 83 16.19 13.67 5.91
C PRO A 83 16.27 12.41 5.03
N VAL A 84 17.32 12.24 4.22
CA VAL A 84 17.46 11.11 3.28
C VAL A 84 17.67 9.82 4.07
N GLU A 85 16.83 8.81 3.80
CA GLU A 85 17.01 7.49 4.39
C GLU A 85 18.12 6.76 3.64
N THR A 86 19.19 6.40 4.36
CA THR A 86 20.39 5.77 3.80
C THR A 86 20.64 4.39 4.40
N THR A 87 21.36 3.57 3.64
CA THR A 87 21.84 2.25 4.05
C THR A 87 23.30 2.07 3.61
N HIS A 88 24.01 1.16 4.27
CA HIS A 88 25.37 0.82 3.89
C HIS A 88 25.37 -0.41 2.98
N VAL A 89 26.12 -0.34 1.88
CA VAL A 89 26.32 -1.47 0.96
C VAL A 89 27.81 -1.79 0.91
N GLN A 90 28.13 -3.08 0.98
CA GLN A 90 29.48 -3.60 0.89
C GLN A 90 29.80 -3.87 -0.59
N LEU A 91 30.83 -3.20 -1.12
CA LEU A 91 31.31 -3.44 -2.47
C LEU A 91 32.15 -4.72 -2.55
N PRO A 92 32.25 -5.37 -3.73
CA PRO A 92 33.18 -6.48 -3.95
C PRO A 92 34.65 -6.13 -3.69
N THR A 93 35.00 -4.84 -3.73
CA THR A 93 36.35 -4.33 -3.42
C THR A 93 36.68 -4.34 -1.93
N GLY A 94 35.69 -4.53 -1.05
CA GLY A 94 35.86 -4.41 0.41
C GLY A 94 35.52 -3.02 0.97
N ASP A 95 35.21 -2.04 0.12
CA ASP A 95 34.78 -0.71 0.56
C ASP A 95 33.29 -0.69 0.97
N ARG A 96 32.95 0.19 1.90
CA ARG A 96 31.55 0.43 2.32
C ARG A 96 31.05 1.75 1.76
N LEU A 97 29.96 1.70 1.00
CA LEU A 97 29.28 2.90 0.50
C LEU A 97 28.01 3.16 1.28
N LEU A 98 27.76 4.44 1.57
CA LEU A 98 26.48 4.91 2.06
C LEU A 98 25.62 5.30 0.86
N VAL A 99 24.48 4.63 0.67
CA VAL A 99 23.57 4.83 -0.47
C VAL A 99 22.15 5.10 0.04
N PRO A 100 21.28 5.76 -0.74
CA PRO A 100 19.85 5.82 -0.42
C PRO A 100 19.26 4.41 -0.33
N THR A 101 18.27 4.20 0.54
CA THR A 101 17.54 2.93 0.56
C THR A 101 16.79 2.71 -0.76
N GLY A 102 16.42 1.46 -1.06
CA GLY A 102 15.55 1.17 -2.21
C GLY A 102 14.21 1.91 -2.12
N ALA A 103 13.62 1.95 -0.92
CA ALA A 103 12.39 2.70 -0.66
C ALA A 103 12.56 4.22 -0.84
N GLU A 104 13.69 4.80 -0.41
CA GLU A 104 14.00 6.22 -0.65
C GLU A 104 14.16 6.51 -2.14
N THR A 105 14.85 5.63 -2.87
CA THR A 105 15.05 5.77 -4.32
C THR A 105 13.73 5.71 -5.08
N LEU A 106 12.84 4.79 -4.72
CA LEU A 106 11.50 4.68 -5.31
C LEU A 106 10.64 5.91 -5.01
N ARG A 107 10.64 6.41 -3.76
CA ARG A 107 9.92 7.65 -3.39
C ARG A 107 10.48 8.86 -4.15
N LEU A 108 11.81 8.95 -4.30
CA LEU A 108 12.43 10.00 -5.12
C LEU A 108 11.94 9.91 -6.58
N LYS A 109 11.83 8.70 -7.13
CA LYS A 109 11.36 8.54 -8.51
C LYS A 109 9.90 8.97 -8.69
N GLY A 110 9.01 8.58 -7.78
CA GLY A 110 7.63 9.09 -7.74
C GLY A 110 7.58 10.62 -7.66
N TYR A 111 8.47 11.24 -6.87
CA TYR A 111 8.57 12.70 -6.78
C TYR A 111 9.01 13.34 -8.10
N LEU A 112 9.95 12.72 -8.84
CA LEU A 112 10.39 13.22 -10.14
C LEU A 112 9.30 13.13 -11.20
N ILE A 113 8.50 12.06 -11.21
CA ILE A 113 7.31 11.93 -12.06
C ILE A 113 6.36 13.11 -11.84
N MET A 114 6.11 13.47 -10.58
CA MET A 114 5.26 14.63 -10.23
C MET A 114 5.85 15.96 -10.73
N CYS A 115 7.15 16.17 -10.53
CA CYS A 115 7.82 17.43 -10.86
C CYS A 115 8.05 17.64 -12.36
N ARG A 116 8.45 16.60 -13.09
CA ARG A 116 8.96 16.69 -14.47
C ARG A 116 8.04 16.03 -15.49
N ASN A 117 7.44 14.90 -15.12
CA ASN A 117 6.53 14.14 -15.98
C ASN A 117 7.15 13.74 -17.33
N SER A 118 8.34 13.12 -17.33
CA SER A 118 9.03 12.72 -18.58
C SER A 118 8.92 11.21 -18.84
N ARG A 119 9.03 10.77 -20.11
CA ARG A 119 9.07 9.34 -20.48
C ARG A 119 10.19 8.59 -19.76
N ARG A 120 11.37 9.22 -19.64
CA ARG A 120 12.50 8.65 -18.90
C ARG A 120 12.15 8.41 -17.44
N ASP A 121 11.34 9.29 -16.84
CA ASP A 121 10.91 9.11 -15.47
C ASP A 121 9.99 7.91 -15.25
N TYR A 122 9.08 7.64 -16.19
CA TYR A 122 8.26 6.44 -16.16
C TYR A 122 9.07 5.17 -16.48
N ALA A 123 10.01 5.24 -17.41
CA ALA A 123 10.88 4.10 -17.75
C ALA A 123 11.74 3.65 -16.56
N ASP A 124 12.50 4.57 -15.92
CA ASP A 124 13.31 4.16 -14.76
C ASP A 124 12.42 3.70 -13.59
N PHE A 125 11.19 4.20 -13.48
CA PHE A 125 10.23 3.75 -12.47
C PHE A 125 9.77 2.32 -12.74
N ALA A 126 9.41 2.01 -13.98
CA ALA A 126 9.05 0.66 -14.41
C ALA A 126 10.19 -0.35 -14.16
N ASP A 127 11.43 0.01 -14.46
CA ASP A 127 12.61 -0.82 -14.17
C ASP A 127 12.78 -1.11 -12.67
N MET A 128 12.49 -0.12 -11.81
CA MET A 128 12.52 -0.33 -10.35
C MET A 128 11.41 -1.27 -9.89
N VAL A 129 10.21 -1.18 -10.46
CA VAL A 129 9.07 -2.05 -10.13
C VAL A 129 9.37 -3.50 -10.51
N ASP A 130 9.97 -3.73 -11.68
CA ASP A 130 10.40 -5.07 -12.13
C ASP A 130 11.41 -5.72 -11.16
N ALA A 131 12.13 -4.93 -10.37
CA ALA A 131 13.09 -5.43 -9.38
C ALA A 131 12.51 -5.70 -7.99
N MET A 132 11.28 -5.26 -7.66
CA MET A 132 10.75 -5.35 -6.27
C MET A 132 9.25 -5.70 -6.13
N GLU A 133 8.55 -5.98 -7.23
CA GLU A 133 7.10 -6.23 -7.31
C GLU A 133 6.21 -4.97 -7.12
N PRO A 134 5.06 -4.89 -7.81
CA PRO A 134 4.15 -3.73 -7.72
C PRO A 134 3.58 -3.46 -6.32
N GLU A 135 3.29 -4.50 -5.53
CA GLU A 135 2.69 -4.37 -4.20
C GLU A 135 3.68 -3.75 -3.21
N THR A 136 4.95 -4.16 -3.27
CA THR A 136 6.02 -3.54 -2.47
C THR A 136 6.16 -2.06 -2.82
N ALA A 137 6.13 -1.74 -4.11
CA ALA A 137 6.19 -0.36 -4.58
C ALA A 137 5.00 0.46 -4.05
N ALA A 138 3.80 -0.10 -4.09
CA ALA A 138 2.59 0.54 -3.59
C ALA A 138 2.66 0.86 -2.09
N VAL A 139 3.14 -0.07 -1.26
CA VAL A 139 3.31 0.16 0.20
C VAL A 139 4.28 1.32 0.46
N VAL A 140 5.38 1.39 -0.29
CA VAL A 140 6.36 2.47 -0.17
C VAL A 140 5.77 3.82 -0.59
N LEU A 141 5.07 3.86 -1.71
CA LEU A 141 4.51 5.09 -2.29
C LEU A 141 3.27 5.58 -1.56
N ALA A 142 2.48 4.70 -0.94
CA ALA A 142 1.37 5.10 -0.06
C ALA A 142 1.87 5.92 1.15
N GLY A 143 3.09 5.67 1.60
CA GLY A 143 3.74 6.43 2.68
C GLY A 143 4.46 7.71 2.24
N MET A 144 4.39 8.08 0.96
CA MET A 144 5.20 9.15 0.36
C MET A 144 4.92 10.54 0.95
N ASP A 145 3.68 10.80 1.36
CA ASP A 145 3.26 12.09 1.96
C ASP A 145 4.02 12.44 3.25
N ARG A 146 4.62 11.45 3.93
CA ARG A 146 5.45 11.67 5.12
C ARG A 146 6.81 12.30 4.79
N TYR A 147 7.28 12.13 3.55
CA TYR A 147 8.62 12.52 3.12
C TYR A 147 8.60 13.69 2.13
N TYR A 148 7.55 13.79 1.32
CA TYR A 148 7.34 14.82 0.31
C TYR A 148 5.95 15.42 0.50
N CYS A 149 5.83 16.75 0.42
CA CYS A 149 4.54 17.43 0.47
C CYS A 149 4.46 18.54 -0.58
N CYS A 150 3.24 18.89 -0.98
CA CYS A 150 2.97 20.12 -1.70
C CYS A 150 2.94 21.32 -0.73
N GLU A 151 3.51 22.45 -1.14
CA GLU A 151 3.48 23.70 -0.38
C GLU A 151 2.07 24.32 -0.30
N SER A 152 1.16 23.96 -1.23
CA SER A 152 -0.21 24.48 -1.24
C SER A 152 -1.13 23.67 -0.30
N SER A 153 -1.55 24.33 0.79
CA SER A 153 -2.07 23.71 2.02
C SER A 153 -3.49 23.14 2.00
N ARG A 154 -4.08 22.83 0.83
CA ARG A 154 -5.44 22.26 0.79
C ARG A 154 -5.51 21.12 -0.20
N ARG A 155 -5.47 19.89 0.33
CA ARG A 155 -5.90 18.63 -0.31
C ARG A 155 -4.94 17.96 -1.31
N GLN A 156 -3.74 18.48 -1.54
CA GLN A 156 -2.81 17.86 -2.51
C GLN A 156 -1.84 16.88 -1.83
N CYS A 157 -2.32 15.67 -1.52
CA CYS A 157 -1.44 14.56 -1.15
C CYS A 157 -0.66 14.10 -2.39
N ILE A 158 0.67 14.05 -2.29
CA ILE A 158 1.53 13.66 -3.41
C ILE A 158 1.27 12.21 -3.81
N ALA A 159 0.96 11.34 -2.83
CA ALA A 159 0.62 9.95 -3.11
C ALA A 159 -0.67 9.83 -3.95
N THR A 160 -1.72 10.58 -3.60
CA THR A 160 -2.99 10.60 -4.34
C THR A 160 -2.80 11.08 -5.79
N GLN A 161 -2.02 12.16 -5.97
CA GLN A 161 -1.73 12.69 -7.30
C GLN A 161 -0.84 11.74 -8.12
N LEU A 162 0.09 11.06 -7.46
CA LEU A 162 0.93 10.05 -8.11
C LEU A 162 0.09 8.87 -8.61
N VAL A 163 -0.89 8.39 -7.84
CA VAL A 163 -1.82 7.33 -8.29
C VAL A 163 -2.48 7.72 -9.61
N ARG A 164 -2.99 8.95 -9.72
CA ARG A 164 -3.61 9.44 -10.96
C ARG A 164 -2.64 9.42 -12.14
N ARG A 165 -1.41 9.91 -11.94
CA ARG A 165 -0.39 9.92 -13.01
C ARG A 165 0.10 8.53 -13.42
N LEU A 166 0.19 7.60 -12.48
CA LEU A 166 0.58 6.22 -12.77
C LEU A 166 -0.56 5.43 -13.44
N ALA A 167 -1.81 5.73 -13.13
CA ALA A 167 -2.97 5.08 -13.73
C ALA A 167 -3.16 5.42 -15.21
N ASP A 168 -2.78 6.64 -15.61
CA ASP A 168 -2.83 7.10 -17.00
C ASP A 168 -1.58 7.95 -17.32
N PRO A 169 -0.42 7.32 -17.59
CA PRO A 169 0.82 8.05 -17.86
C PRO A 169 0.75 8.87 -19.14
N ASP A 170 0.82 10.20 -18.98
CA ASP A 170 0.83 11.18 -20.07
C ASP A 170 2.05 12.11 -19.94
N PRO A 171 3.24 11.70 -20.40
CA PRO A 171 4.46 12.47 -20.21
C PRO A 171 4.55 13.70 -21.11
N CYS A 172 5.08 14.81 -20.58
CA CYS A 172 5.16 16.10 -21.28
C CYS A 172 6.08 16.10 -22.51
N ASP A 173 7.01 15.15 -22.60
CA ASP A 173 7.93 14.95 -23.72
C ASP A 173 7.46 13.87 -24.69
N TYR A 174 6.20 13.42 -24.59
CA TYR A 174 5.59 12.52 -25.56
C TYR A 174 5.26 13.29 -26.85
N PRO A 175 5.88 12.96 -27.99
CA PRO A 175 5.52 13.60 -29.25
C PRO A 175 4.15 13.08 -29.72
N GLU A 176 3.20 13.98 -30.01
CA GLU A 176 1.87 13.64 -30.52
C GLU A 176 1.89 12.87 -31.86
N ASP A 177 3.00 12.95 -32.62
CA ASP A 177 3.05 12.57 -34.04
C ASP A 177 4.10 11.49 -34.40
N GLN A 178 4.62 10.72 -33.43
CA GLN A 178 5.47 9.56 -33.77
C GLN A 178 4.64 8.29 -33.92
N GLY A 179 3.98 8.19 -35.07
CA GLY A 179 3.63 6.90 -35.65
C GLY A 179 4.89 6.17 -36.10
N SER A 180 5.02 4.90 -35.71
CA SER A 180 5.79 3.86 -36.42
C SER A 180 7.23 3.52 -35.98
N GLU A 181 7.59 3.67 -34.71
CA GLU A 181 8.61 2.77 -34.12
C GLU A 181 7.90 1.72 -33.27
N ALA A 182 7.56 0.57 -33.87
CA ALA A 182 6.78 -0.48 -33.23
C ALA A 182 7.42 -0.98 -31.92
N ASP A 183 8.76 -1.03 -31.86
CA ASP A 183 9.50 -1.45 -30.67
C ASP A 183 9.43 -0.41 -29.55
N ALA A 184 9.63 0.88 -29.86
CA ALA A 184 9.53 1.97 -28.88
C ALA A 184 8.09 2.16 -28.36
N ASN A 185 7.09 1.90 -29.20
CA ASN A 185 5.69 1.94 -28.80
C ASN A 185 5.30 0.72 -27.95
N SER A 186 5.82 -0.47 -28.27
CA SER A 186 5.60 -1.69 -27.46
C SER A 186 6.28 -1.60 -26.09
N ASP A 187 7.49 -1.03 -26.04
CA ASP A 187 8.20 -0.73 -24.79
C ASP A 187 7.39 0.25 -23.92
N TRP A 188 6.80 1.28 -24.53
CA TRP A 188 5.96 2.24 -23.82
C TRP A 188 4.68 1.63 -23.26
N GLU A 189 4.00 0.72 -23.98
CA GLU A 189 2.84 0.00 -23.43
C GLU A 189 3.21 -0.83 -22.22
N GLY A 190 4.35 -1.54 -22.26
CA GLY A 190 4.85 -2.29 -21.12
C GLY A 190 5.17 -1.39 -19.91
N ILE A 191 5.66 -0.17 -20.15
CA ILE A 191 5.88 0.82 -19.07
C ILE A 191 4.53 1.27 -18.49
N ARG A 192 3.53 1.57 -19.34
CA ARG A 192 2.18 1.94 -18.89
C ARG A 192 1.53 0.85 -18.04
N GLU A 193 1.62 -0.41 -18.47
CA GLU A 193 1.05 -1.55 -17.74
C GLU A 193 1.65 -1.69 -16.33
N ARG A 194 2.96 -1.54 -16.19
CA ARG A 194 3.64 -1.57 -14.87
C ARG A 194 3.23 -0.40 -13.99
N CYS A 195 3.14 0.81 -14.56
CA CYS A 195 2.67 1.99 -13.83
C CYS A 195 1.22 1.79 -13.33
N LEU A 196 0.34 1.30 -14.20
CA LEU A 196 -1.04 0.98 -13.86
C LEU A 196 -1.12 -0.08 -12.76
N SER A 197 -0.29 -1.12 -12.83
CA SER A 197 -0.25 -2.18 -11.80
C SER A 197 0.07 -1.62 -10.41
N VAL A 198 1.04 -0.69 -10.32
CA VAL A 198 1.35 -0.01 -9.05
C VAL A 198 0.20 0.90 -8.62
N ALA A 199 -0.41 1.66 -9.53
CA ALA A 199 -1.54 2.54 -9.21
C ALA A 199 -2.73 1.75 -8.65
N VAL A 200 -3.04 0.60 -9.25
CA VAL A 200 -4.06 -0.34 -8.76
C VAL A 200 -3.68 -0.83 -7.37
N ALA A 201 -2.45 -1.33 -7.18
CA ALA A 201 -1.98 -1.80 -5.87
C ALA A 201 -2.06 -0.72 -4.77
N MET A 202 -1.70 0.54 -5.08
CA MET A 202 -1.85 1.66 -4.15
C MET A 202 -3.31 1.90 -3.74
N LEU A 203 -4.26 1.78 -4.69
CA LEU A 203 -5.69 1.87 -4.40
C LEU A 203 -6.21 0.64 -3.61
N GLU A 204 -5.57 -0.51 -3.76
CA GLU A 204 -5.93 -1.72 -3.02
C GLU A 204 -5.46 -1.69 -1.56
N GLU A 205 -4.36 -1.01 -1.29
CA GLU A 205 -3.77 -0.81 0.05
C GLU A 205 -4.45 0.31 0.87
N ALA A 206 -5.20 1.21 0.24
CA ALA A 206 -5.90 2.32 0.91
C ALA A 206 -7.14 1.90 1.75
N ARG A 207 -7.12 0.69 2.32
CA ARG A 207 -8.23 0.07 3.09
C ARG A 207 -8.41 0.67 4.49
#